data_AF-A0A0S8GVC4-F1
#
_entry.id   AF-A0A0S8GVC4-F1
#
_cell.length_a   1.000
_cell.length_b   1.000
_cell.length_c   1.000
_cell.angle_alpha   90.00
_cell.angle_beta   90.00
_cell.angle_gamma   90.00
#
_symmetry.space_group_name_H-M   'P 1'
#
loop_
_entity.id
_entity.type
_entity.pdbx_description
1 polymer ?
#
loop_
_entity_poly.entity_id
_entity_poly.type
_entity_poly.pdbx_seq_one_letter_code
_entity_poly.pdbx_strand_id
1 'polypeptide(L)'
;MRGWVLYAAISALLVGLSASVVGFLFEPQVRLGIWAGLGAAWLVQLAAFALLLAAAGRRADLVVAGWTAGTVLRLVVLGLLAWLSLGGVLGTPAEPTLLALVFGLFALLLLEAAVFRRRLAGR
;
A
#
# COMPACT_ATOMS: atom_id res chain seq x y z
N MET A 1 7.01 5.03 17.49
CA MET A 1 5.99 3.96 17.50
C MET A 1 4.56 4.50 17.29
N ARG A 2 4.07 5.49 18.06
CA ARG A 2 2.71 6.08 17.87
C ARG A 2 2.31 6.42 16.42
N GLY A 3 3.19 7.09 15.66
CA GLY A 3 2.90 7.45 14.26
C GLY A 3 2.80 6.26 13.30
N TRP A 4 3.52 5.16 13.57
CA TRP A 4 3.42 3.92 12.79
C TRP A 4 2.10 3.22 13.06
N VAL A 5 1.69 3.12 14.32
CA VAL A 5 0.41 2.51 14.72
C VAL A 5 -0.78 3.29 14.14
N LEU A 6 -0.74 4.62 14.18
CA LEU A 6 -1.78 5.46 13.58
C LEU A 6 -1.85 5.25 12.05
N TYR A 7 -0.70 5.21 11.38
CA TYR A 7 -0.64 4.92 9.95
C TYR A 7 -1.19 3.53 9.63
N ALA A 8 -0.81 2.51 10.41
CA ALA A 8 -1.29 1.15 10.24
C ALA A 8 -2.81 1.05 10.41
N ALA A 9 -3.38 1.72 11.41
CA ALA A 9 -4.82 1.73 11.64
C ALA A 9 -5.58 2.43 10.50
N ILE A 10 -5.13 3.62 10.07
CA ILE A 10 -5.81 4.38 9.01
C ILE A 10 -5.65 3.66 7.66
N SER A 11 -4.46 3.13 7.35
CA SER A 11 -4.23 2.39 6.11
C SER A 11 -5.02 1.08 6.07
N ALA A 12 -5.16 0.36 7.19
CA ALA A 12 -6.01 -0.83 7.25
C ALA A 12 -7.47 -0.50 6.94
N LEU A 13 -7.96 0.61 7.48
CA LEU A 13 -9.34 1.06 7.26
C LEU A 13 -9.56 1.48 5.79
N LEU A 14 -8.60 2.19 5.21
CA LEU A 14 -8.60 2.57 3.79
C LEU A 14 -8.57 1.35 2.86
N VAL A 15 -7.73 0.38 3.17
CA VAL A 15 -7.61 -0.87 2.41
C VAL A 15 -8.89 -1.69 2.53
N GLY A 16 -9.44 -1.83 3.73
CA GLY A 16 -10.70 -2.54 3.96
C GLY A 16 -11.89 -1.88 3.26
N LEU A 17 -11.98 -0.54 3.29
CA LEU A 17 -13.01 0.21 2.56
C LEU A 17 -12.84 0.04 1.05
N SER A 18 -11.62 0.15 0.53
CA SER A 18 -11.34 -0.03 -0.90
C SER A 18 -11.69 -1.45 -1.35
N ALA A 19 -11.28 -2.46 -0.59
CA ALA A 19 -11.60 -3.86 -0.86
C ALA A 19 -13.12 -4.13 -0.81
N SER A 20 -13.84 -3.48 0.10
CA SER A 20 -15.30 -3.62 0.23
C SER A 20 -16.03 -2.94 -0.92
N VAL A 21 -15.67 -1.70 -1.28
CA VAL A 21 -16.27 -0.96 -2.40
C VAL A 21 -16.01 -1.68 -3.71
N VAL A 22 -14.76 -2.06 -3.99
CA VAL A 22 -14.43 -2.81 -5.20
C VAL A 22 -15.09 -4.18 -5.17
N GLY A 23 -14.98 -4.91 -4.06
CA GLY A 23 -15.59 -6.25 -3.92
C GLY A 23 -17.11 -6.27 -4.05
N PHE A 24 -17.80 -5.16 -3.78
CA PHE A 24 -19.24 -5.02 -4.02
C PHE A 24 -19.59 -4.93 -5.51
N LEU A 25 -18.70 -4.34 -6.33
CA LEU A 25 -18.88 -4.18 -7.77
C LEU A 25 -18.59 -5.46 -8.58
N PHE A 26 -17.96 -6.46 -7.96
CA PHE A 26 -17.55 -7.70 -8.62
C PHE A 26 -18.20 -8.94 -7.99
N GLU A 27 -18.20 -10.02 -8.77
CA GLU A 27 -18.77 -11.30 -8.39
C GLU A 27 -18.09 -11.90 -7.14
N PRO A 28 -18.81 -12.69 -6.32
CA PRO A 28 -18.28 -13.25 -5.07
C PRO A 28 -16.96 -14.02 -5.22
N GLN A 29 -16.81 -14.73 -6.33
CA GLN A 29 -15.61 -15.51 -6.67
C GLN A 29 -14.33 -14.66 -6.80
N VAL A 30 -14.47 -13.37 -7.12
CA VAL A 30 -13.37 -12.42 -7.33
C VAL A 30 -12.92 -11.78 -6.02
N ARG A 31 -13.79 -11.76 -4.99
CA ARG A 31 -13.58 -10.99 -3.76
C ARG A 31 -12.36 -11.44 -2.98
N LEU A 32 -12.13 -12.76 -2.87
CA LEU A 32 -10.95 -13.30 -2.18
C LEU A 32 -9.64 -12.81 -2.81
N GLY A 33 -9.60 -12.73 -4.14
CA GLY A 33 -8.47 -12.19 -4.89
C GLY A 33 -8.18 -10.73 -4.58
N ILE A 34 -9.23 -9.90 -4.56
CA ILE A 34 -9.14 -8.48 -4.22
C ILE A 34 -8.59 -8.30 -2.81
N TRP A 35 -9.11 -9.05 -1.83
CA TRP A 35 -8.65 -8.99 -0.44
C TRP A 35 -7.20 -9.46 -0.29
N ALA A 36 -6.81 -10.56 -0.96
CA ALA A 36 -5.45 -11.07 -0.92
C ALA A 36 -4.46 -10.09 -1.56
N GLY A 37 -4.79 -9.54 -2.73
CA GLY A 37 -3.94 -8.57 -3.44
C GLY A 37 -3.78 -7.26 -2.67
N LEU A 38 -4.88 -6.68 -2.19
CA LEU A 38 -4.85 -5.45 -1.40
C LEU A 38 -4.18 -5.67 -0.03
N GLY A 39 -4.39 -6.83 0.59
CA GLY A 39 -3.73 -7.20 1.84
C GLY A 39 -2.21 -7.31 1.68
N ALA A 40 -1.74 -7.97 0.62
CA ALA A 40 -0.32 -8.08 0.32
C ALA A 40 0.30 -6.69 0.03
N ALA A 41 -0.37 -5.87 -0.77
CA ALA A 41 0.07 -4.49 -1.03
C ALA A 41 0.12 -3.65 0.25
N TRP A 42 -0.84 -3.83 1.15
CA TRP A 42 -0.88 -3.15 2.45
C TRP A 42 0.30 -3.53 3.36
N LEU A 43 0.64 -4.82 3.46
CA LEU A 43 1.80 -5.26 4.25
C LEU A 43 3.10 -4.63 3.75
N VAL A 44 3.27 -4.54 2.44
CA VAL A 44 4.43 -3.90 1.82
C VAL A 44 4.45 -2.40 2.06
N GLN A 45 3.27 -1.77 2.04
CA GLN A 45 3.14 -0.37 2.41
C GLN A 45 3.58 -0.11 3.87
N LEU A 46 3.21 -0.97 4.82
CA LEU A 46 3.63 -0.87 6.21
C LEU A 46 5.14 -1.00 6.38
N ALA A 47 5.76 -1.94 5.66
CA ALA A 47 7.20 -2.15 5.66
C ALA A 47 7.94 -0.92 5.10
N ALA A 48 7.48 -0.40 3.95
CA ALA A 48 8.04 0.78 3.33
C ALA A 48 7.90 2.04 4.23
N PHE A 49 6.76 2.20 4.91
CA PHE A 49 6.59 3.28 5.87
C PHE A 49 7.47 3.12 7.12
N ALA A 50 7.69 1.89 7.60
CA ALA A 50 8.62 1.61 8.69
C ALA A 50 10.06 2.02 8.33
N LEU A 51 10.51 1.72 7.11
CA LEU A 51 11.82 2.14 6.59
C LEU A 51 11.95 3.66 6.57
N LEU A 52 10.92 4.37 6.09
CA LEU A 52 10.89 5.82 6.08
C LEU A 52 10.96 6.41 7.51
N LEU A 53 10.22 5.84 8.46
CA LEU A 53 10.26 6.27 9.86
C LEU A 53 11.62 6.05 10.52
N ALA A 54 12.30 4.95 10.19
CA ALA A 54 13.65 4.65 10.66
C ALA A 54 14.67 5.67 10.13
N ALA A 55 14.46 6.21 8.93
CA ALA A 55 15.30 7.23 8.32
C ALA A 55 14.99 8.66 8.81
N ALA A 56 13.74 8.97 9.16
CA ALA A 56 13.23 10.31 9.49
C ALA A 56 13.80 10.98 10.77
N GLY A 57 14.70 10.31 11.49
CA GLY A 57 15.46 10.88 12.61
C GLY A 57 16.92 11.19 12.27
N ARG A 58 17.34 10.99 11.02
CA ARG A 58 18.73 11.09 10.58
C ARG A 58 18.87 12.20 9.52
N ARG A 59 20.02 12.22 8.81
CA ARG A 59 20.33 13.19 7.74
C ARG A 59 19.29 13.15 6.62
N ALA A 60 19.09 14.27 5.93
CA ALA A 60 18.14 14.41 4.82
C ALA A 60 18.34 13.34 3.75
N ASP A 61 19.59 13.02 3.42
CA ASP A 61 19.97 12.02 2.41
C ASP A 61 19.40 10.63 2.74
N LEU A 62 19.37 10.27 4.03
CA LEU A 62 18.84 8.99 4.48
C LEU A 62 17.31 8.94 4.38
N VAL A 63 16.63 10.09 4.56
CA VAL A 63 15.18 10.18 4.35
C VAL A 63 14.82 9.95 2.89
N VAL A 64 15.58 10.56 1.97
CA VAL A 64 15.42 10.35 0.53
C VAL A 64 15.71 8.90 0.16
N ALA A 65 16.77 8.30 0.70
CA ALA A 65 17.10 6.90 0.47
C ALA A 65 16.00 5.95 0.99
N GLY A 66 15.47 6.19 2.19
CA GLY A 66 14.38 5.40 2.78
C GLY A 66 13.08 5.52 1.99
N TRP A 67 12.73 6.72 1.54
CA TRP A 67 11.59 6.96 0.67
C TRP A 67 11.74 6.24 -0.67
N THR A 68 12.90 6.37 -1.32
CA THR A 68 13.20 5.74 -2.61
C THR A 68 13.15 4.22 -2.50
N ALA A 69 13.79 3.64 -1.48
CA ALA A 69 13.77 2.21 -1.23
C ALA A 69 12.34 1.70 -0.98
N GLY A 70 11.54 2.43 -0.21
CA GLY A 70 10.12 2.12 0.00
C GLY A 70 9.31 2.15 -1.29
N THR A 71 9.53 3.14 -2.15
CA THR A 71 8.87 3.26 -3.46
C THR A 71 9.24 2.12 -4.39
N VAL A 72 10.54 1.79 -4.49
CA VAL A 72 11.01 0.66 -5.30
C VAL A 72 10.39 -0.66 -4.82
N LEU A 73 10.37 -0.90 -3.51
CA LEU A 73 9.76 -2.11 -2.93
C LEU A 73 8.28 -2.24 -3.31
N ARG A 74 7.52 -1.15 -3.23
CA ARG A 74 6.10 -1.11 -3.63
C ARG A 74 5.93 -1.44 -5.10
N LEU A 75 6.71 -0.81 -5.97
CA LEU A 75 6.62 -1.02 -7.42
C LEU A 75 6.95 -2.46 -7.81
N VAL A 76 7.99 -3.05 -7.19
CA VAL A 76 8.35 -4.46 -7.42
C VAL A 76 7.20 -5.38 -7.02
N VAL A 77 6.63 -5.19 -5.82
CA VAL A 77 5.56 -6.07 -5.35
C VAL A 77 4.28 -5.89 -6.16
N LEU A 78 3.89 -4.65 -6.47
CA LEU A 78 2.72 -4.40 -7.31
C LEU A 78 2.91 -4.93 -8.73
N GLY A 79 4.11 -4.78 -9.30
CA GLY A 79 4.48 -5.36 -10.58
C GLY A 79 4.37 -6.88 -10.57
N LEU A 80 4.86 -7.54 -9.51
CA LEU A 80 4.72 -8.99 -9.34
C LEU A 80 3.26 -9.41 -9.19
N LEU A 81 2.47 -8.72 -8.37
CA LEU A 81 1.05 -9.02 -8.21
C LEU A 81 0.27 -8.82 -9.52
N ALA A 82 0.57 -7.75 -10.26
CA ALA A 82 0.00 -7.49 -11.58
C ALA A 82 0.38 -8.59 -12.58
N TRP A 83 1.66 -8.97 -12.63
CA TRP A 83 2.17 -10.04 -13.49
C TRP A 83 1.50 -11.38 -13.20
N LEU A 84 1.40 -11.77 -11.92
CA LEU A 84 0.75 -13.00 -11.49
C LEU A 84 -0.75 -13.00 -11.76
N SER A 85 -1.40 -11.84 -11.68
CA SER A 85 -2.81 -11.67 -12.02
C SER A 85 -3.05 -11.81 -13.52
N LEU A 86 -2.21 -11.18 -14.35
CA LEU A 86 -2.29 -11.25 -15.80
C LEU A 86 -1.93 -12.64 -16.35
N GLY A 87 -0.99 -13.34 -15.70
CA GLY A 87 -0.61 -14.71 -16.05
C GLY A 87 -1.62 -15.78 -15.62
N GLY A 88 -2.74 -15.40 -14.99
CA GLY A 88 -3.78 -16.33 -14.51
C GLY A 88 -3.36 -17.20 -13.32
N VAL A 89 -2.16 -17.00 -12.77
CA VAL A 89 -1.60 -17.80 -11.67
C VAL A 89 -2.41 -17.65 -10.39
N LEU A 90 -2.94 -16.45 -10.14
CA LEU A 90 -3.75 -16.17 -8.96
C LEU A 90 -5.21 -16.64 -9.11
N GLY A 91 -5.64 -17.05 -10.31
CA GLY A 91 -7.05 -17.38 -10.59
C GLY A 91 -8.01 -16.20 -10.41
N THR A 92 -7.47 -14.98 -10.35
CA THR A 92 -8.23 -13.74 -10.15
C THR A 92 -8.41 -13.01 -11.46
N PRO A 93 -9.60 -12.44 -11.76
CA PRO A 93 -9.78 -11.59 -12.92
C PRO A 93 -8.80 -10.41 -12.88
N ALA A 94 -8.02 -10.24 -13.94
CA ALA A 94 -6.90 -9.31 -13.95
C ALA A 94 -7.36 -7.84 -13.84
N GLU A 95 -8.37 -7.44 -14.61
CA GLU A 95 -8.87 -6.05 -14.67
C GLU A 95 -9.28 -5.46 -13.30
N PRO A 96 -10.18 -6.10 -12.50
CA PRO A 96 -10.54 -5.58 -11.19
C PRO A 96 -9.40 -5.57 -10.19
N THR A 97 -8.52 -6.57 -10.27
CA THR A 97 -7.37 -6.69 -9.37
C THR A 97 -6.37 -5.56 -9.63
N LEU A 98 -6.11 -5.25 -10.90
CA LEU A 98 -5.23 -4.14 -11.29
C LEU A 98 -5.81 -2.78 -10.88
N LEU A 99 -7.10 -2.55 -11.11
CA LEU A 99 -7.77 -1.31 -10.66
C LEU A 99 -7.67 -1.14 -9.14
N ALA A 100 -7.96 -2.20 -8.37
CA ALA A 100 -7.85 -2.17 -6.92
C ALA A 100 -6.43 -1.85 -6.46
N LEU A 101 -5.41 -2.47 -7.06
CA LEU A 101 -4.00 -2.23 -6.74
C LEU A 101 -3.58 -0.78 -7.03
N VAL A 102 -4.01 -0.22 -8.15
CA VAL A 102 -3.71 1.18 -8.51
C VAL A 102 -4.37 2.15 -7.53
N PHE A 103 -5.68 2.02 -7.29
CA PHE A 103 -6.39 2.88 -6.35
C PHE A 103 -5.82 2.78 -4.93
N GLY A 104 -5.54 1.55 -4.48
CA GLY A 104 -4.92 1.29 -3.18
C GLY A 104 -3.56 1.97 -3.05
N LEU A 105 -2.68 1.83 -4.05
CA LEU A 105 -1.36 2.48 -4.04
C LEU A 105 -1.49 4.01 -3.91
N PHE A 106 -2.30 4.64 -4.75
CA PHE A 106 -2.45 6.10 -4.73
C PHE A 106 -3.01 6.61 -3.40
N ALA A 107 -4.04 5.95 -2.86
CA ALA A 107 -4.59 6.32 -1.57
C ALA A 107 -3.57 6.18 -0.43
N LEU A 108 -2.74 5.13 -0.47
CA LEU A 108 -1.71 4.88 0.53
C LEU A 108 -0.53 5.86 0.43
N LEU A 109 -0.14 6.27 -0.78
CA LEU A 109 0.88 7.31 -1.00
C LEU A 109 0.41 8.69 -0.52
N LEU A 110 -0.85 9.05 -0.79
CA LEU A 110 -1.44 10.30 -0.29
C LEU A 110 -1.48 10.31 1.24
N LEU A 111 -1.88 9.20 1.86
CA LEU A 111 -1.88 9.05 3.31
C LEU A 111 -0.47 9.17 3.90
N GLU A 112 0.53 8.54 3.26
CA GLU A 112 1.93 8.60 3.68
C GLU A 112 2.45 10.03 3.69
N ALA A 113 2.20 10.79 2.61
CA ALA A 113 2.58 12.20 2.53
C ALA A 113 1.89 13.06 3.62
N ALA A 114 0.60 12.82 3.88
CA ALA A 114 -0.16 13.55 4.89
C ALA A 114 0.36 13.27 6.32
N VAL A 115 0.61 12.01 6.65
CA VAL A 115 1.13 11.60 7.98
C VAL A 115 2.56 12.09 8.18
N PHE A 116 3.41 11.99 7.16
CA PHE A 116 4.79 12.45 7.25
C PHE A 116 4.87 13.96 7.45
N ARG A 117 4.04 14.74 6.72
CA ARG A 117 3.94 16.20 6.88
C ARG A 117 3.49 16.59 8.28
N ARG A 118 2.45 15.94 8.82
CA ARG A 118 1.99 16.20 10.21
C ARG A 118 3.07 15.92 11.25
N ARG A 119 3.92 14.90 11.03
CA ARG A 119 5.03 14.59 11.94
C ARG A 119 6.14 15.64 11.87
N LEU A 120 6.47 16.13 10.68
CA LEU A 120 7.49 17.18 10.50
C LEU A 120 7.01 18.54 11.02
N ALA A 121 5.74 18.89 10.81
CA ALA A 121 5.17 20.16 11.30
C ALA A 121 4.98 20.21 12.83
N GLY A 122 5.02 19.07 13.51
CA GLY A 122 4.94 18.97 14.97
C GLY A 122 6.29 18.86 15.68
N ARG A 123 7.39 19.03 14.96
CA ARG A 123 8.76 19.15 15.49
C ARG A 123 9.24 20.58 15.29
#